data_AF-A0A527H7Q6-F1
#
_entry.id   AF-A0A527H7Q6-F1
#
_cell.length_a   1.000
_cell.length_b   1.000
_cell.length_c   1.000
_cell.angle_alpha   90.00
_cell.angle_beta   90.00
_cell.angle_gamma   90.00
#
_symmetry.space_group_name_H-M   'P 1'
#
loop_
_entity.id
_entity.type
_entity.pdbx_description
1 polymer ?
#
loop_
_entity_poly.entity_id
_entity_poly.type
_entity_poly.pdbx_seq_one_letter_code
_entity_poly.pdbx_strand_id
1 'polypeptide(L)'
;MLNLSEYRSKADRLADHLPWAALVAPGIVLNKDGSFQRTLRFRGPDLESATEAELVGICARANNALRRLGSGWALFFEAERTEALGYPNSHFPDAASWLVDEERRAAFEGKVAHYESRYHLTLVFMPPPDAQARAESTLVDSHYSRGERDWRQDLARFRDETNRVLDLFSGFMSEVRVLDDAQTLTYLHGTISPRRHPIMAPETPIYLDAILVDAPLTGGLEPMLGEQHLRTLTILGFPNLTRPGILDTLNHQDFAYRWMTRFIPLEKTEATKTLTRLRRQWFAKRKSIVAILREVITNEPVPLVDSDADNKALD
;
A
#
# COMPACT_ATOMS: atom_id res chain seq x y z
N MET A 1 11.32 -7.90 -21.50
CA MET A 1 10.07 -7.36 -22.07
C MET A 1 10.43 -6.47 -23.25
N LEU A 2 9.68 -6.51 -24.35
CA LEU A 2 9.88 -5.62 -25.50
C LEU A 2 9.68 -4.17 -25.07
N ASN A 3 10.56 -3.26 -25.52
CA ASN A 3 10.41 -1.83 -25.28
C ASN A 3 9.29 -1.28 -26.18
N LEU A 4 8.08 -1.19 -25.64
CA LEU A 4 6.91 -0.71 -26.38
C LEU A 4 6.98 0.78 -26.73
N SER A 5 7.91 1.55 -26.13
CA SER A 5 8.06 2.99 -26.41
C SER A 5 8.41 3.30 -27.88
N GLU A 6 9.04 2.35 -28.59
CA GLU A 6 9.35 2.46 -30.02
C GLU A 6 8.11 2.35 -30.91
N TYR A 7 7.08 1.63 -30.46
CA TYR A 7 5.84 1.39 -31.22
C TYR A 7 4.69 2.27 -30.75
N ARG A 8 4.73 2.73 -29.49
CA ARG A 8 3.69 3.52 -28.84
C ARG A 8 4.28 4.35 -27.70
N SER A 9 4.26 5.68 -27.84
CA SER A 9 4.88 6.63 -26.90
C SER A 9 4.00 7.03 -25.72
N LYS A 10 2.70 6.71 -25.73
CA LYS A 10 1.75 7.01 -24.65
C LYS A 10 0.94 5.76 -24.29
N ALA A 11 0.82 5.51 -22.99
CA ALA A 11 -0.13 4.54 -22.45
C ALA A 11 -1.55 4.97 -22.81
N ASP A 12 -2.35 4.02 -23.27
CA ASP A 12 -3.71 4.24 -23.78
C ASP A 12 -4.72 3.29 -23.13
N ARG A 13 -4.24 2.20 -22.51
CA ARG A 13 -5.08 1.23 -21.82
C ARG A 13 -4.65 1.08 -20.36
N LEU A 14 -5.59 0.66 -19.52
CA LEU A 14 -5.31 0.36 -18.11
C LEU A 14 -4.13 -0.61 -17.97
N ALA A 15 -4.07 -1.67 -18.78
CA ALA A 15 -2.97 -2.65 -18.81
C ALA A 15 -1.58 -2.01 -18.99
N ASP A 16 -1.48 -0.93 -19.76
CA ASP A 16 -0.20 -0.21 -19.99
C ASP A 16 0.31 0.45 -18.70
N HIS A 17 -0.59 0.81 -17.78
CA HIS A 17 -0.26 1.42 -16.49
C HIS A 17 0.03 0.40 -15.38
N LEU A 18 -0.37 -0.86 -15.57
CA LEU A 18 -0.22 -1.88 -14.52
C LEU A 18 1.20 -2.43 -14.48
N PRO A 19 1.79 -2.58 -13.28
CA PRO A 19 3.16 -3.05 -13.15
C PRO A 19 3.28 -4.57 -13.22
N TRP A 20 2.20 -5.35 -13.15
CA TRP A 20 2.28 -6.79 -12.94
C TRP A 20 2.63 -7.55 -14.23
N ALA A 21 3.76 -8.25 -14.24
CA ALA A 21 4.21 -9.01 -15.41
C ALA A 21 3.85 -10.50 -15.29
N ALA A 22 4.24 -11.16 -14.20
CA ALA A 22 4.11 -12.62 -14.06
C ALA A 22 4.05 -13.07 -12.60
N LEU A 23 3.50 -14.25 -12.32
CA LEU A 23 3.77 -14.98 -11.07
C LEU A 23 5.05 -15.80 -11.27
N VAL A 24 6.05 -15.55 -10.43
CA VAL A 24 7.38 -16.20 -10.54
C VAL A 24 7.66 -17.19 -9.40
N ALA A 25 6.84 -17.15 -8.35
CA ALA A 25 6.78 -18.10 -7.25
C ALA A 25 5.40 -17.97 -6.58
N PRO A 26 5.00 -18.93 -5.71
CA PRO A 26 3.70 -18.88 -5.05
C PRO A 26 3.43 -17.55 -4.33
N GLY A 27 2.41 -16.82 -4.78
CA GLY A 27 1.99 -15.51 -4.28
C GLY A 27 2.98 -14.37 -4.54
N ILE A 28 4.02 -14.59 -5.36
CA ILE A 28 5.05 -13.60 -5.69
C ILE A 28 4.92 -13.16 -7.15
N VAL A 29 4.64 -11.88 -7.32
CA VAL A 29 4.53 -11.22 -8.61
C VAL A 29 5.86 -10.57 -8.97
N LEU A 30 6.32 -10.83 -10.19
CA LEU A 30 7.36 -10.04 -10.86
C LEU A 30 6.68 -8.86 -11.56
N ASN A 31 7.15 -7.65 -11.26
CA ASN A 31 6.71 -6.44 -11.93
C ASN A 31 7.54 -6.15 -13.18
N LYS A 32 6.98 -5.35 -14.09
CA LYS A 32 7.58 -4.93 -15.37
C LYS A 32 8.88 -4.15 -15.20
N ASP A 33 9.05 -3.48 -14.06
CA ASP A 33 10.25 -2.74 -13.69
C ASP A 33 11.34 -3.64 -13.09
N GLY A 34 11.09 -4.94 -12.94
CA GLY A 34 12.01 -5.91 -12.36
C GLY A 34 11.93 -6.02 -10.84
N SER A 35 11.01 -5.31 -10.19
CA SER A 35 10.75 -5.47 -8.75
C SER A 35 9.94 -6.74 -8.47
N PHE A 36 10.11 -7.29 -7.28
CA PHE A 36 9.26 -8.36 -6.75
C PHE A 36 8.20 -7.78 -5.82
N GLN A 37 7.01 -8.36 -5.86
CA GLN A 37 5.89 -7.99 -5.01
C GLN A 37 5.30 -9.23 -4.33
N ARG A 38 4.94 -9.12 -3.05
CA ARG A 38 4.22 -10.15 -2.30
C ARG A 38 3.24 -9.50 -1.35
N THR A 39 2.02 -10.03 -1.27
CA THR A 39 0.94 -9.46 -0.47
C THR A 39 0.55 -10.38 0.68
N LEU A 40 0.42 -9.78 1.86
CA LEU A 40 -0.12 -10.39 3.06
C LEU A 40 -1.54 -9.87 3.28
N ARG A 41 -2.46 -10.74 3.70
CA ARG A 41 -3.72 -10.32 4.33
C ARG A 41 -3.53 -10.36 5.82
N PHE A 42 -4.01 -9.34 6.52
CA PHE A 42 -3.97 -9.32 7.97
C PHE A 42 -5.26 -8.75 8.58
N ARG A 43 -5.44 -9.00 9.88
CA ARG A 43 -6.46 -8.37 10.71
C ARG A 43 -5.78 -7.71 11.90
N GLY A 44 -5.99 -6.40 12.03
CA GLY A 44 -5.52 -5.63 13.18
C GLY A 44 -6.34 -5.91 14.45
N PRO A 45 -5.94 -5.34 15.59
CA PRO A 45 -6.77 -5.33 16.79
C PRO A 45 -8.10 -4.62 16.52
N ASP A 46 -9.13 -5.00 17.27
CA ASP A 46 -10.39 -4.25 17.28
C ASP A 46 -10.17 -2.88 17.92
N LEU A 47 -10.32 -1.82 17.13
CA LEU A 47 -10.07 -0.44 17.56
C LEU A 47 -11.12 0.05 18.58
N GLU A 48 -12.33 -0.53 18.58
CA GLU A 48 -13.38 -0.16 19.54
C GLU A 48 -13.10 -0.72 20.94
N SER A 49 -12.41 -1.84 21.01
CA SER A 49 -12.11 -2.54 22.27
C SER A 49 -10.67 -2.33 22.77
N ALA A 50 -9.74 -1.92 21.91
CA ALA A 50 -8.33 -1.80 22.24
C ALA A 50 -8.04 -0.55 23.10
N THR A 51 -7.26 -0.76 24.15
CA THR A 51 -6.73 0.35 24.96
C THR A 51 -5.62 1.09 24.23
N GLU A 52 -5.39 2.35 24.60
CA GLU A 52 -4.30 3.16 24.02
C GLU A 52 -2.92 2.50 24.21
N ALA A 53 -2.68 1.88 25.38
CA ALA A 53 -1.43 1.18 25.67
C ALA A 53 -1.22 -0.05 24.76
N GLU A 54 -2.28 -0.80 24.46
CA GLU A 54 -2.23 -1.93 23.53
C GLU A 54 -1.92 -1.45 22.11
N LEU A 55 -2.59 -0.38 21.66
CA LEU A 55 -2.34 0.19 20.34
C LEU A 55 -0.90 0.69 20.20
N VAL A 56 -0.38 1.39 21.20
CA VAL A 56 1.03 1.83 21.24
C VAL A 56 1.98 0.62 21.20
N GLY A 57 1.68 -0.43 21.95
CA GLY A 57 2.46 -1.68 21.95
C GLY A 57 2.48 -2.36 20.59
N ILE A 58 1.34 -2.42 19.90
CA ILE A 58 1.22 -2.96 18.54
C ILE A 58 2.00 -2.10 17.55
N CYS A 59 1.87 -0.77 17.60
CA CYS A 59 2.65 0.14 16.78
C CYS A 59 4.16 -0.05 16.97
N ALA A 60 4.62 -0.23 18.21
CA ALA A 60 6.03 -0.48 18.51
C ALA A 60 6.53 -1.81 17.92
N ARG A 61 5.72 -2.88 18.01
CA ARG A 61 6.05 -4.19 17.41
C ARG A 61 6.06 -4.14 15.89
N ALA A 62 5.07 -3.49 15.27
CA ALA A 62 5.04 -3.24 13.83
C ALA A 62 6.28 -2.45 13.39
N ASN A 63 6.62 -1.37 14.09
CA ASN A 63 7.83 -0.60 13.81
C ASN A 63 9.11 -1.46 13.89
N ASN A 64 9.23 -2.32 14.90
CA ASN A 64 10.38 -3.22 15.05
C ASN A 64 10.46 -4.27 13.93
N ALA A 65 9.32 -4.74 13.42
CA ALA A 65 9.28 -5.64 12.28
C ALA A 65 9.73 -4.94 10.99
N LEU A 66 9.25 -3.71 10.77
CA LEU A 66 9.42 -2.98 9.52
C LEU A 66 10.74 -2.21 9.40
N ARG A 67 11.33 -1.75 10.52
CA ARG A 67 12.58 -0.97 10.53
C ARG A 67 13.79 -1.68 9.93
N ARG A 68 13.69 -3.01 9.72
CA ARG A 68 14.73 -3.86 9.13
C ARG A 68 14.76 -3.74 7.61
N LEU A 69 13.65 -3.31 7.01
CA LEU A 69 13.57 -3.01 5.59
C LEU A 69 14.18 -1.63 5.36
N GLY A 70 15.16 -1.57 4.45
CA GLY A 70 15.89 -0.35 4.11
C GLY A 70 15.58 0.11 2.69
N SER A 71 16.50 0.88 2.12
CA SER A 71 16.38 1.37 0.74
C SER A 71 16.19 0.21 -0.25
N GLY A 72 15.36 0.43 -1.28
CA GLY A 72 14.95 -0.58 -2.26
C GLY A 72 13.64 -1.28 -1.93
N TRP A 73 13.13 -1.17 -0.69
CA TRP A 73 11.80 -1.63 -0.34
C TRP A 73 10.74 -0.53 -0.48
N ALA A 74 9.51 -0.92 -0.77
CA ALA A 74 8.32 -0.11 -0.62
C ALA A 74 7.20 -0.95 -0.01
N LEU A 75 6.46 -0.37 0.93
CA LEU A 75 5.36 -1.00 1.62
C LEU A 75 4.07 -0.26 1.29
N PHE A 76 3.02 -1.01 1.01
CA PHE A 76 1.69 -0.48 0.77
C PHE A 76 0.73 -1.10 1.78
N PHE A 77 0.27 -0.29 2.72
CA PHE A 77 -0.75 -0.67 3.68
C PHE A 77 -2.10 -0.27 3.11
N GLU A 78 -2.94 -1.25 2.85
CA GLU A 78 -4.26 -1.03 2.27
C GLU A 78 -5.35 -1.40 3.26
N ALA A 79 -6.36 -0.54 3.34
CA ALA A 79 -7.63 -0.82 3.98
C ALA A 79 -8.74 -0.64 2.94
N GLU A 80 -9.40 -1.75 2.58
CA GLU A 80 -10.54 -1.76 1.68
C GLU A 80 -11.81 -1.94 2.51
N ARG A 81 -12.67 -0.91 2.54
CA ARG A 81 -14.00 -0.98 3.13
C ARG A 81 -14.99 -1.33 2.03
N THR A 82 -15.65 -2.48 2.16
CA THR A 82 -16.64 -2.98 1.20
C THR A 82 -17.98 -3.19 1.88
N GLU A 83 -19.06 -3.05 1.13
CA GLU A 83 -20.39 -3.41 1.61
C GLU A 83 -20.44 -4.90 1.95
N ALA A 84 -20.97 -5.22 3.13
CA ALA A 84 -21.19 -6.57 3.59
C ALA A 84 -22.56 -7.03 3.06
N LEU A 85 -22.54 -7.86 2.01
CA LEU A 85 -23.75 -8.25 1.27
C LEU A 85 -24.58 -9.36 1.95
N GLY A 86 -24.07 -9.98 3.02
CA GLY A 86 -24.76 -11.09 3.67
C GLY A 86 -24.21 -11.44 5.04
N TYR A 87 -25.09 -12.00 5.88
CA TYR A 87 -24.75 -12.50 7.20
C TYR A 87 -24.08 -13.90 7.09
N PRO A 88 -23.00 -14.18 7.83
CA PRO A 88 -22.32 -15.46 7.77
C PRO A 88 -23.20 -16.62 8.25
N ASN A 89 -23.03 -17.80 7.65
CA ASN A 89 -23.65 -19.02 8.15
C ASN A 89 -22.82 -19.60 9.30
N SER A 90 -23.32 -19.44 10.51
CA SER A 90 -22.68 -19.90 11.75
C SER A 90 -23.31 -21.19 12.27
N HIS A 91 -22.50 -22.06 12.87
CA HIS A 91 -22.97 -23.27 13.56
C HIS A 91 -22.78 -23.11 15.06
N PHE A 92 -23.85 -23.27 15.84
CA PHE A 92 -23.82 -23.16 17.30
C PHE A 92 -24.11 -24.49 17.98
N PRO A 93 -23.41 -24.79 19.08
CA PRO A 93 -23.59 -26.06 19.80
C PRO A 93 -24.91 -26.14 20.59
N ASP A 94 -25.55 -25.00 20.86
CA ASP A 94 -26.76 -24.91 21.68
C ASP A 94 -27.80 -23.93 21.10
N ALA A 95 -29.06 -24.14 21.50
CA ALA A 95 -30.20 -23.38 20.99
C ALA A 95 -30.21 -21.90 21.45
N ALA A 96 -29.62 -21.58 22.61
CA ALA A 96 -29.62 -20.21 23.12
C ALA A 96 -28.64 -19.34 22.32
N SER A 97 -27.42 -19.84 22.06
CA SER A 97 -26.45 -19.18 21.19
C SER A 97 -26.97 -19.05 19.76
N TRP A 98 -27.64 -20.08 19.24
CA TRP A 98 -28.32 -20.02 17.93
C TRP A 98 -29.38 -18.91 17.88
N LEU A 99 -30.24 -18.81 18.90
CA LEU A 99 -31.28 -17.78 18.95
C LEU A 99 -30.68 -16.36 18.96
N VAL A 100 -29.60 -16.15 19.71
CA VAL A 100 -28.89 -14.85 19.74
C VAL A 100 -28.31 -14.51 18.35
N ASP A 101 -27.77 -15.49 17.62
CA ASP A 101 -27.24 -15.28 16.27
C ASP A 101 -28.34 -15.00 15.25
N GLU A 102 -29.50 -15.64 15.37
CA GLU A 102 -30.66 -15.35 14.51
C GLU A 102 -31.22 -13.94 14.73
N GLU A 103 -31.24 -13.43 15.97
CA GLU A 103 -31.58 -12.03 16.25
C GLU A 103 -30.56 -11.06 15.60
N ARG A 104 -29.27 -11.41 15.63
CA ARG A 104 -28.22 -10.62 14.95
C ARG A 104 -28.37 -10.66 13.44
N ARG A 105 -28.69 -11.83 12.87
CA ARG A 105 -29.00 -12.00 11.45
C ARG A 105 -30.19 -11.12 11.05
N ALA A 106 -31.29 -11.16 11.83
CA ALA A 106 -32.47 -10.35 11.58
C ALA A 106 -32.17 -8.84 11.65
N ALA A 107 -31.30 -8.40 12.59
CA ALA A 107 -30.84 -7.02 12.66
C ALA A 107 -29.97 -6.63 11.45
N PHE A 108 -29.10 -7.53 10.99
CA PHE A 108 -28.24 -7.31 9.82
C PHE A 108 -29.02 -7.25 8.50
N GLU A 109 -30.02 -8.12 8.33
CA GLU A 109 -30.88 -8.16 7.13
C GLU A 109 -31.90 -7.00 7.08
N GLY A 110 -31.86 -6.10 8.07
CA GLY A 110 -32.65 -4.87 8.08
C GLY A 110 -32.26 -3.86 7.00
N LYS A 111 -32.76 -2.61 7.12
CA LYS A 111 -32.57 -1.55 6.10
C LYS A 111 -31.24 -0.80 6.20
N VAL A 112 -30.26 -1.29 6.95
CA VAL A 112 -28.99 -0.60 7.18
C VAL A 112 -27.92 -1.22 6.31
N ALA A 113 -27.18 -0.39 5.58
CA ALA A 113 -26.01 -0.86 4.84
C ALA A 113 -24.91 -1.22 5.82
N HIS A 114 -24.42 -2.46 5.74
CA HIS A 114 -23.30 -2.92 6.55
C HIS A 114 -22.01 -2.89 5.74
N TYR A 115 -20.88 -2.72 6.43
CA TYR A 115 -19.57 -2.66 5.79
C TYR A 115 -18.56 -3.49 6.57
N GLU A 116 -17.64 -4.10 5.84
CA GLU A 116 -16.49 -4.79 6.39
C GLU A 116 -15.18 -4.19 5.84
N SER A 117 -14.13 -4.22 6.64
CA SER A 117 -12.80 -3.74 6.26
C SER A 117 -11.83 -4.91 6.08
N ARG A 118 -11.18 -4.96 4.93
CA ARG A 118 -10.14 -5.94 4.58
C ARG A 118 -8.79 -5.24 4.51
N TYR A 119 -7.78 -5.81 5.17
CA TYR A 119 -6.45 -5.20 5.23
C TYR A 119 -5.41 -6.03 4.50
N HIS A 120 -4.63 -5.35 3.68
CA HIS A 120 -3.51 -5.96 2.94
C HIS A 120 -2.22 -5.17 3.19
N LEU A 121 -1.12 -5.90 3.32
CA LEU A 121 0.23 -5.36 3.31
C LEU A 121 0.95 -5.92 2.09
N THR A 122 1.20 -5.06 1.11
CA THR A 122 1.98 -5.41 -0.07
C THR A 122 3.41 -4.94 0.12
N LEU A 123 4.35 -5.89 0.12
CA LEU A 123 5.79 -5.63 0.14
C LEU A 123 6.34 -5.68 -1.28
N VAL A 124 7.05 -4.63 -1.67
CA VAL A 124 7.73 -4.53 -2.96
C VAL A 124 9.23 -4.36 -2.71
N PHE A 125 10.05 -5.10 -3.44
CA PHE A 125 11.50 -4.99 -3.40
C PHE A 125 12.06 -4.79 -4.81
N MET A 126 12.78 -3.69 -4.99
CA MET A 126 13.59 -3.43 -6.18
C MET A 126 15.02 -3.88 -5.90
N PRO A 127 15.52 -4.95 -6.56
CA PRO A 127 16.91 -5.33 -6.40
C PRO A 127 17.83 -4.25 -6.97
N PRO A 128 19.06 -4.11 -6.44
CA PRO A 128 19.96 -3.02 -6.80
C PRO A 128 20.30 -3.02 -8.29
N PRO A 129 20.59 -1.85 -8.89
CA PRO A 129 21.02 -1.76 -10.29
C PRO A 129 22.28 -2.60 -10.55
N ASP A 130 22.40 -3.16 -11.76
CA ASP A 130 23.47 -4.09 -12.13
C ASP A 130 24.89 -3.54 -11.88
N ALA A 131 25.08 -2.22 -12.00
CA ALA A 131 26.37 -1.58 -11.71
C ALA A 131 26.75 -1.64 -10.22
N GLN A 132 25.77 -1.53 -9.32
CA GLN A 132 25.98 -1.66 -7.88
C GLN A 132 26.21 -3.13 -7.49
N ALA A 133 25.44 -4.06 -8.06
CA ALA A 133 25.60 -5.49 -7.82
C ALA A 133 26.99 -6.00 -8.25
N ARG A 134 27.52 -5.53 -9.37
CA ARG A 134 28.89 -5.85 -9.84
C ARG A 134 29.98 -5.31 -8.93
N ALA A 135 29.80 -4.12 -8.36
CA ALA A 135 30.75 -3.56 -7.42
C ALA A 135 30.75 -4.35 -6.09
N GLU A 136 29.57 -4.71 -5.58
CA GLU A 136 29.43 -5.53 -4.37
C GLU A 136 30.03 -6.94 -4.57
N SER A 137 29.80 -7.58 -5.72
CA SER A 137 30.37 -8.91 -6.03
C SER A 137 31.88 -8.91 -6.23
N THR A 138 32.48 -7.76 -6.53
CA THR A 138 33.95 -7.63 -6.65
C THR A 138 34.60 -7.41 -5.28
N LEU A 139 33.87 -6.82 -4.33
CA LEU A 139 34.34 -6.60 -2.95
C LEU A 139 34.17 -7.84 -2.07
N VAL A 140 33.19 -8.69 -2.37
CA VAL A 140 33.00 -9.98 -1.71
C VAL A 140 33.60 -11.04 -2.63
N ASP A 141 34.75 -11.64 -2.24
CA ASP A 141 35.40 -12.77 -2.91
C ASP A 141 34.44 -13.96 -2.96
N SER A 142 33.53 -13.92 -3.93
CA SER A 142 32.46 -14.86 -4.12
C SER A 142 32.69 -15.51 -5.46
N HIS A 143 32.71 -16.85 -5.46
CA HIS A 143 32.96 -17.70 -6.62
C HIS A 143 31.79 -17.65 -7.63
N TYR A 144 31.31 -16.46 -8.00
CA TYR A 144 30.32 -16.30 -9.05
C TYR A 144 31.00 -16.23 -10.41
N SER A 145 30.47 -17.04 -11.32
CA SER A 145 30.91 -17.08 -12.71
C SER A 145 30.53 -15.77 -13.40
N ARG A 146 31.52 -14.97 -13.81
CA ARG A 146 31.42 -13.85 -14.78
C ARG A 146 30.06 -13.14 -14.87
N GLY A 147 29.80 -12.17 -13.99
CA GLY A 147 29.02 -10.95 -14.30
C GLY A 147 27.54 -11.08 -14.71
N GLU A 148 26.94 -12.26 -14.67
CA GLU A 148 25.50 -12.46 -14.89
C GLU A 148 24.72 -12.33 -13.57
N ARG A 149 23.59 -11.63 -13.61
CA ARG A 149 22.72 -11.38 -12.45
C ARG A 149 21.99 -12.65 -12.06
N ASP A 150 22.16 -13.08 -10.80
CA ASP A 150 21.43 -14.22 -10.26
C ASP A 150 20.05 -13.78 -9.71
N TRP A 151 19.07 -13.66 -10.62
CA TRP A 151 17.69 -13.33 -10.25
C TRP A 151 17.06 -14.36 -9.30
N ARG A 152 17.55 -15.62 -9.29
CA ARG A 152 17.03 -16.66 -8.38
C ARG A 152 17.46 -16.38 -6.96
N GLN A 153 18.70 -15.90 -6.77
CA GLN A 153 19.17 -15.44 -5.48
C GLN A 153 18.40 -14.20 -5.00
N ASP A 154 18.16 -13.22 -5.88
CA ASP A 154 17.33 -12.05 -5.53
C ASP A 154 15.91 -12.47 -5.11
N LEU A 155 15.29 -13.39 -5.85
CA LEU A 155 13.96 -13.92 -5.53
C LEU A 155 13.96 -14.71 -4.22
N ALA A 156 14.98 -15.54 -3.98
CA ALA A 156 15.12 -16.29 -2.73
C ALA A 156 15.25 -15.33 -1.54
N ARG A 157 16.10 -14.31 -1.66
CA ARG A 157 16.25 -13.26 -0.64
C ARG A 157 14.93 -12.54 -0.38
N PHE A 158 14.21 -12.15 -1.42
CA PHE A 158 12.91 -11.49 -1.28
C PHE A 158 11.89 -12.38 -0.55
N ARG A 159 11.81 -13.66 -0.93
CA ARG A 159 10.95 -14.64 -0.26
C ARG A 159 11.31 -14.80 1.21
N ASP A 160 12.60 -14.91 1.52
CA ASP A 160 13.07 -15.11 2.89
C ASP A 160 12.81 -13.88 3.77
N GLU A 161 13.06 -12.67 3.26
CA GLU A 161 12.75 -11.44 4.01
C GLU A 161 11.24 -11.25 4.21
N THR A 162 10.41 -11.54 3.19
CA THR A 162 8.95 -11.47 3.36
C THR A 162 8.40 -12.52 4.31
N ASN A 163 8.99 -13.73 4.37
CA ASN A 163 8.68 -14.73 5.38
C ASN A 163 9.04 -14.26 6.79
N ARG A 164 10.20 -13.63 6.97
CA ARG A 164 10.58 -13.05 8.28
C ARG A 164 9.63 -11.93 8.71
N VAL A 165 9.18 -11.09 7.79
CA VAL A 165 8.16 -10.07 8.10
C VAL A 165 6.86 -10.75 8.54
N LEU A 166 6.40 -11.78 7.82
CA LEU A 166 5.23 -12.56 8.21
C LEU A 166 5.39 -13.14 9.63
N ASP A 167 6.51 -13.77 9.94
CA ASP A 167 6.78 -14.37 11.26
C ASP A 167 6.79 -13.33 12.39
N LEU A 168 7.28 -12.12 12.12
CA LEU A 168 7.25 -11.04 13.10
C LEU A 168 5.84 -10.51 13.30
N PHE A 169 5.04 -10.41 12.24
CA PHE A 169 3.64 -10.00 12.32
C PHE A 169 2.77 -11.05 13.01
N SER A 170 3.02 -12.35 12.78
CA SER A 170 2.26 -13.43 13.41
C SER A 170 2.44 -13.48 14.93
N GLY A 171 3.53 -12.92 15.44
CA GLY A 171 3.75 -12.75 16.88
C GLY A 171 2.81 -11.75 17.56
N PHE A 172 2.05 -10.93 16.82
CA PHE A 172 1.16 -9.94 17.42
C PHE A 172 -0.13 -9.61 16.66
N MET A 173 -0.33 -10.13 15.45
CA MET A 173 -1.58 -10.04 14.71
C MET A 173 -2.39 -11.34 14.89
N SER A 174 -3.69 -11.22 15.11
CA SER A 174 -4.58 -12.39 15.29
C SER A 174 -4.70 -13.21 14.01
N GLU A 175 -4.81 -12.52 12.87
CA GLU A 175 -4.84 -13.14 11.55
C GLU A 175 -3.78 -12.45 10.70
N VAL A 176 -2.78 -13.20 10.23
CA VAL A 176 -1.88 -12.75 9.18
C VAL A 176 -1.44 -13.93 8.34
N ARG A 177 -1.53 -13.80 7.02
CA ARG A 177 -1.10 -14.83 6.07
C ARG A 177 -0.69 -14.23 4.75
N VAL A 178 0.19 -14.92 4.04
CA VAL A 178 0.49 -14.61 2.63
C VAL A 178 -0.71 -15.03 1.78
N LEU A 179 -1.01 -14.26 0.74
CA LEU A 179 -1.94 -14.68 -0.30
C LEU A 179 -1.31 -15.77 -1.19
N ASP A 180 -2.04 -16.83 -1.47
CA ASP A 180 -1.67 -17.78 -2.54
C ASP A 180 -1.83 -17.16 -3.94
N ASP A 181 -1.55 -17.90 -5.00
CA ASP A 181 -1.62 -17.39 -6.37
C ASP A 181 -3.02 -16.88 -6.74
N ALA A 182 -4.07 -17.68 -6.49
CA ALA A 182 -5.44 -17.32 -6.82
C ALA A 182 -5.91 -16.12 -5.98
N GLN A 183 -5.59 -16.11 -4.69
CA GLN A 183 -5.89 -14.99 -3.79
C GLN A 183 -5.15 -13.72 -4.20
N THR A 184 -3.89 -13.83 -4.63
CA THR A 184 -3.09 -12.70 -5.11
C THR A 184 -3.73 -12.11 -6.36
N LEU A 185 -4.06 -12.94 -7.36
CA LEU A 185 -4.72 -12.47 -8.58
C LEU A 185 -6.11 -11.89 -8.32
N THR A 186 -6.88 -12.50 -7.41
CA THR A 186 -8.19 -11.99 -6.98
C THR A 186 -8.07 -10.62 -6.32
N TYR A 187 -7.08 -10.46 -5.44
CA TYR A 187 -6.78 -9.17 -4.80
C TYR A 187 -6.40 -8.13 -5.84
N LEU A 188 -5.43 -8.42 -6.72
CA LEU A 188 -4.96 -7.49 -7.75
C LEU A 188 -6.09 -7.10 -8.71
N HIS A 189 -6.90 -8.04 -9.18
CA HIS A 189 -8.10 -7.76 -9.98
C HIS A 189 -9.06 -6.82 -9.23
N GLY A 190 -9.30 -7.07 -7.95
CA GLY A 190 -10.11 -6.19 -7.12
C GLY A 190 -9.54 -4.77 -6.97
N THR A 191 -8.24 -4.57 -7.23
CA THR A 191 -7.64 -3.22 -7.25
C THR A 191 -7.95 -2.40 -8.49
N ILE A 192 -8.33 -3.06 -9.60
CA ILE A 192 -8.46 -2.46 -10.93
C ILE A 192 -9.80 -2.75 -11.62
N SER A 193 -10.73 -3.42 -10.94
CA SER A 193 -12.04 -3.76 -11.46
C SER A 193 -13.15 -3.39 -10.48
N PRO A 194 -14.33 -2.95 -10.95
CA PRO A 194 -15.52 -2.83 -10.13
C PRO A 194 -16.19 -4.19 -9.88
N ARG A 195 -15.83 -5.21 -10.66
CA ARG A 195 -16.36 -6.57 -10.51
C ARG A 195 -15.56 -7.31 -9.45
N ARG A 196 -16.25 -8.01 -8.55
CA ARG A 196 -15.61 -8.79 -7.48
C ARG A 196 -15.90 -10.27 -7.73
N HIS A 197 -14.87 -11.02 -8.08
CA HIS A 197 -14.96 -12.47 -8.24
C HIS A 197 -13.59 -13.13 -8.05
N PRO A 198 -13.54 -14.41 -7.66
CA PRO A 198 -12.28 -15.15 -7.58
C PRO A 198 -11.61 -15.28 -8.95
N ILE A 199 -10.30 -15.10 -8.99
CA ILE A 199 -9.46 -15.33 -10.17
C ILE A 199 -8.61 -16.57 -9.93
N MET A 200 -8.69 -17.52 -10.86
CA MET A 200 -7.81 -18.69 -10.86
C MET A 200 -6.47 -18.36 -11.51
N ALA A 201 -5.40 -18.96 -11.00
CA ALA A 201 -4.10 -18.85 -11.63
C ALA A 201 -4.13 -19.49 -13.03
N PRO A 202 -3.75 -18.77 -14.10
CA PRO A 202 -3.66 -19.35 -15.43
C PRO A 202 -2.48 -20.34 -15.49
N GLU A 203 -2.57 -21.32 -16.38
CA GLU A 203 -1.52 -22.33 -16.58
C GLU A 203 -0.15 -21.70 -16.89
N THR A 204 -0.16 -20.62 -17.67
CA THR A 204 1.02 -19.77 -17.92
C THR A 204 0.82 -18.41 -17.26
N PRO A 205 1.40 -18.17 -16.06
CA PRO A 205 1.13 -16.96 -15.28
C PRO A 205 1.99 -15.77 -15.72
N ILE A 206 1.85 -15.35 -16.97
CA ILE A 206 2.53 -14.21 -17.57
C ILE A 206 1.51 -13.29 -18.26
N TYR A 207 1.87 -12.02 -18.43
CA TYR A 207 0.99 -10.95 -18.92
C TYR A 207 -0.20 -10.70 -18.00
N LEU A 208 0.06 -10.71 -16.68
CA LEU A 208 -0.98 -10.49 -15.66
C LEU A 208 -1.68 -9.13 -15.83
N ASP A 209 -0.95 -8.11 -16.24
CA ASP A 209 -1.47 -6.80 -16.63
C ASP A 209 -2.56 -6.88 -17.70
N ALA A 210 -2.42 -7.76 -18.68
CA ALA A 210 -3.40 -7.93 -19.75
C ALA A 210 -4.55 -8.88 -19.35
N ILE A 211 -4.25 -9.93 -18.57
CA ILE A 211 -5.23 -10.94 -18.17
C ILE A 211 -6.21 -10.41 -17.11
N LEU A 212 -5.73 -9.60 -16.17
CA LEU A 212 -6.54 -9.12 -15.05
C LEU A 212 -7.43 -7.92 -15.43
N VAL A 213 -7.12 -7.21 -16.51
CA VAL A 213 -7.90 -6.03 -16.92
C VAL A 213 -9.18 -6.47 -17.60
N ASP A 214 -10.30 -6.14 -16.98
CA ASP A 214 -11.63 -6.42 -17.52
C ASP A 214 -12.52 -5.17 -17.63
N ALA A 215 -12.07 -4.01 -17.12
CA ALA A 215 -12.81 -2.76 -17.14
C ALA A 215 -12.00 -1.65 -17.83
N PRO A 216 -12.65 -0.79 -18.63
CA PRO A 216 -11.98 0.39 -19.18
C PRO A 216 -11.69 1.40 -18.06
N LEU A 217 -10.53 2.07 -18.14
CA LEU A 217 -10.22 3.25 -17.32
C LEU A 217 -10.35 4.50 -18.20
N THR A 218 -11.34 5.34 -17.90
CA THR A 218 -11.50 6.66 -18.50
C THR A 218 -10.82 7.68 -17.58
N GLY A 219 -9.86 8.44 -18.11
CA GLY A 219 -9.20 9.53 -17.38
C GLY A 219 -9.91 10.88 -17.54
N GLY A 220 -9.23 11.97 -17.19
CA GLY A 220 -9.73 13.34 -17.38
C GLY A 220 -10.37 13.94 -16.12
N LEU A 221 -11.30 14.87 -16.31
CA LEU A 221 -11.96 15.60 -15.21
C LEU A 221 -12.94 14.72 -14.41
N GLU A 222 -13.53 13.73 -15.09
CA GLU A 222 -14.47 12.77 -14.50
C GLU A 222 -13.93 11.36 -14.70
N PRO A 223 -12.89 10.95 -13.95
CA PRO A 223 -12.30 9.64 -14.14
C PRO A 223 -13.30 8.55 -13.77
N MET A 224 -13.34 7.48 -14.57
CA MET A 224 -14.26 6.35 -14.40
C MET A 224 -13.52 5.03 -14.58
N LEU A 225 -13.92 4.03 -13.81
CA LEU A 225 -13.51 2.64 -13.98
C LEU A 225 -14.74 1.80 -14.33
N GLY A 226 -14.85 1.39 -15.59
CA GLY A 226 -16.12 0.93 -16.15
C GLY A 226 -17.18 2.03 -16.01
N GLU A 227 -18.30 1.69 -15.39
CA GLU A 227 -19.42 2.62 -15.15
C GLU A 227 -19.32 3.36 -13.80
N GLN A 228 -18.25 3.14 -13.02
CA GLN A 228 -18.10 3.75 -11.69
C GLN A 228 -17.21 4.98 -11.73
N HIS A 229 -17.70 6.12 -11.21
CA HIS A 229 -16.88 7.31 -11.03
C HIS A 229 -15.82 7.08 -9.95
N LEU A 230 -14.58 7.46 -10.26
CA LEU A 230 -13.47 7.47 -9.32
C LEU A 230 -13.36 8.83 -8.66
N ARG A 231 -13.39 8.85 -7.32
CA ARG A 231 -13.05 10.03 -6.52
C ARG A 231 -11.77 9.73 -5.75
N THR A 232 -10.67 10.37 -6.13
CA THR A 232 -9.35 10.12 -5.54
C THR A 232 -8.89 11.32 -4.73
N LEU A 233 -8.47 11.07 -3.49
CA LEU A 233 -7.82 12.05 -2.63
C LEU A 233 -6.40 11.57 -2.35
N THR A 234 -5.41 12.42 -2.62
CA THR A 234 -3.99 12.13 -2.31
C THR A 234 -3.50 13.07 -1.21
N ILE A 235 -3.06 12.49 -0.10
CA ILE A 235 -2.48 13.23 1.02
C ILE A 235 -0.96 13.08 0.99
N LEU A 236 -0.25 14.15 0.65
CA LEU A 236 1.22 14.17 0.56
C LEU A 236 1.90 14.82 1.78
N GLY A 237 1.13 15.57 2.58
CA GLY A 237 1.64 16.25 3.76
C GLY A 237 1.82 15.32 4.95
N PHE A 238 2.78 15.64 5.82
CA PHE A 238 2.90 15.00 7.12
C PHE A 238 1.99 15.71 8.13
N PRO A 239 1.25 14.98 8.98
CA PRO A 239 0.52 15.61 10.08
C PRO A 239 1.52 16.18 11.11
N ASN A 240 1.14 17.26 11.80
CA ASN A 240 1.97 17.85 12.85
C ASN A 240 2.15 16.90 14.06
N LEU A 241 1.19 15.99 14.27
CA LEU A 241 1.21 14.97 15.32
C LEU A 241 0.57 13.68 14.78
N THR A 242 1.14 12.53 15.13
CA THR A 242 0.56 11.21 14.84
C THR A 242 0.14 10.52 16.13
N ARG A 243 -1.05 9.91 16.13
CA ARG A 243 -1.53 9.02 17.19
C ARG A 243 -2.08 7.74 16.57
N PRO A 244 -2.11 6.61 17.30
CA PRO A 244 -2.83 5.43 16.86
C PRO A 244 -4.28 5.78 16.50
N GLY A 245 -4.83 5.17 15.44
CA GLY A 245 -6.22 5.41 15.02
C GLY A 245 -6.50 6.81 14.47
N ILE A 246 -5.49 7.56 13.98
CA ILE A 246 -5.70 8.93 13.46
C ILE A 246 -6.77 9.02 12.34
N LEU A 247 -7.04 7.93 11.63
CA LEU A 247 -8.05 7.83 10.57
C LEU A 247 -9.27 6.98 10.96
N ASP A 248 -9.48 6.71 12.25
CA ASP A 248 -10.53 5.80 12.70
C ASP A 248 -11.96 6.28 12.36
N THR A 249 -12.16 7.59 12.24
CA THR A 249 -13.43 8.16 11.76
C THR A 249 -13.82 7.65 10.36
N LEU A 250 -12.85 7.23 9.53
CA LEU A 250 -13.15 6.61 8.24
C LEU A 250 -13.81 5.23 8.39
N ASN A 251 -13.55 4.49 9.47
CA ASN A 251 -14.19 3.19 9.72
C ASN A 251 -15.70 3.32 10.02
N HIS A 252 -16.16 4.52 10.35
CA HIS A 252 -17.54 4.83 10.72
C HIS A 252 -18.36 5.44 9.58
N GLN A 253 -17.81 5.46 8.36
CA GLN A 253 -18.51 6.04 7.21
C GLN A 253 -19.43 5.02 6.53
N ASP A 254 -20.57 5.52 6.06
CA ASP A 254 -21.60 4.71 5.39
C ASP A 254 -21.37 4.61 3.87
N PHE A 255 -20.10 4.49 3.46
CA PHE A 255 -19.73 4.27 2.07
C PHE A 255 -18.47 3.42 1.94
N ALA A 256 -18.38 2.68 0.83
CA ALA A 256 -17.21 1.89 0.48
C ALA A 256 -16.07 2.79 0.02
N TYR A 257 -14.84 2.45 0.42
CA TYR A 257 -13.65 3.16 -0.03
C TYR A 257 -12.42 2.23 0.03
N ARG A 258 -11.37 2.64 -0.69
CA ARG A 258 -10.04 2.02 -0.55
C ARG A 258 -9.04 3.09 -0.12
N TRP A 259 -8.42 2.86 1.03
CA TRP A 259 -7.34 3.69 1.54
C TRP A 259 -6.00 2.97 1.37
N MET A 260 -4.99 3.69 0.93
CA MET A 260 -3.63 3.17 0.78
C MET A 260 -2.61 4.14 1.39
N THR A 261 -1.79 3.63 2.31
CA THR A 261 -0.60 4.31 2.84
C THR A 261 0.65 3.69 2.23
N ARG A 262 1.40 4.47 1.46
CA ARG A 262 2.71 4.05 0.94
C ARG A 262 3.81 4.49 1.89
N PHE A 263 4.61 3.53 2.35
CA PHE A 263 5.82 3.78 3.13
C PHE A 263 7.04 3.30 2.36
N ILE A 264 7.99 4.22 2.13
CA ILE A 264 9.27 3.90 1.48
C ILE A 264 10.33 3.98 2.58
N PRO A 265 10.77 2.84 3.15
CA PRO A 265 11.88 2.84 4.09
C PRO A 265 13.14 3.35 3.40
N LEU A 266 13.92 4.12 4.16
CA LEU A 266 15.18 4.70 3.71
C LEU A 266 16.27 4.36 4.71
N GLU A 267 17.47 4.08 4.21
CA GLU A 267 18.67 4.03 5.05
C GLU A 267 18.89 5.37 5.76
N LYS A 268 19.53 5.33 6.93
CA LYS A 268 19.69 6.51 7.81
C LYS A 268 20.28 7.73 7.10
N THR A 269 21.26 7.51 6.22
CA THR A 269 21.92 8.56 5.44
C THR A 269 20.99 9.20 4.42
N GLU A 270 20.20 8.40 3.70
CA GLU A 270 19.22 8.84 2.71
C GLU A 270 18.01 9.51 3.38
N ALA A 271 17.55 8.97 4.50
CA ALA A 271 16.49 9.54 5.33
C ALA A 271 16.86 10.95 5.80
N THR A 272 18.09 11.15 6.28
CA THR A 272 18.58 12.47 6.75
C THR A 272 18.59 13.49 5.61
N LYS A 273 19.11 13.11 4.44
CA LYS A 273 19.11 13.97 3.24
C LYS A 273 17.70 14.35 2.80
N THR A 274 16.80 13.36 2.76
CA THR A 274 15.40 13.55 2.35
C THR A 274 14.65 14.46 3.32
N LEU A 275 14.81 14.26 4.63
CA LEU A 275 14.22 15.10 5.67
C LEU A 275 14.74 16.53 5.60
N THR A 276 16.05 16.74 5.38
CA THR A 276 16.60 18.09 5.21
C THR A 276 16.03 18.79 3.98
N ARG A 277 15.85 18.07 2.86
CA ARG A 277 15.20 18.61 1.66
C ARG A 277 13.73 18.98 1.93
N LEU A 278 12.97 18.09 2.55
CA LEU A 278 11.56 18.32 2.90
C LEU A 278 11.40 19.50 3.87
N ARG A 279 12.24 19.58 4.90
CA ARG A 279 12.26 20.72 5.83
C ARG A 279 12.54 22.02 5.10
N ARG A 280 13.54 22.07 4.20
CA ARG A 280 13.82 23.26 3.39
C ARG A 280 12.61 23.70 2.55
N GLN A 281 11.93 22.75 1.90
CA GLN A 281 10.71 23.03 1.13
C GLN A 281 9.58 23.56 2.02
N TRP A 282 9.35 22.96 3.19
CA TRP A 282 8.36 23.42 4.16
C TRP A 282 8.69 24.81 4.72
N PHE A 283 9.96 25.08 5.03
CA PHE A 283 10.39 26.41 5.48
C PHE A 283 10.21 27.46 4.37
N ALA A 284 10.52 27.13 3.11
CA ALA A 284 10.29 28.02 1.98
C ALA A 284 8.79 28.30 1.73
N LYS A 285 7.91 27.34 2.01
CA LYS A 285 6.45 27.54 1.95
C LYS A 285 5.89 28.40 3.10
N ARG A 286 6.49 28.29 4.28
CA ARG A 286 6.09 29.02 5.50
C ARG A 286 6.68 30.44 5.62
N LYS A 287 7.83 30.69 5.00
CA LYS A 287 8.44 32.02 4.88
C LYS A 287 8.80 32.26 3.42
N SER A 288 8.01 33.08 2.73
CA SER A 288 8.36 33.58 1.39
C SER A 288 9.74 34.24 1.45
N ILE A 289 10.56 34.05 0.40
CA ILE A 289 11.87 34.73 0.26
C ILE A 289 11.73 36.25 0.46
N VAL A 290 10.59 36.82 0.06
CA VAL A 290 10.25 38.23 0.28
C VAL A 290 10.02 38.54 1.77
N ALA A 291 9.42 37.64 2.54
CA ALA A 291 9.22 37.82 3.98
C ALA A 291 10.56 37.75 4.74
N ILE A 292 11.47 36.86 4.33
CA ILE A 292 12.83 36.78 4.88
C ILE A 292 13.63 38.04 4.55
N LEU A 293 13.58 38.51 3.30
CA LEU A 293 14.22 39.77 2.89
C LEU A 293 13.65 40.98 3.63
N ARG A 294 12.33 41.03 3.84
CA ARG A 294 11.68 42.09 4.60
C ARG A 294 12.10 42.07 6.07
N GLU A 295 12.12 40.90 6.71
CA GLU A 295 12.56 40.73 8.11
C GLU A 295 14.02 41.18 8.32
N VAL A 296 14.91 40.89 7.36
CA VAL A 296 16.32 41.34 7.41
C VAL A 296 16.46 42.85 7.19
N ILE A 297 15.58 43.48 6.41
CA ILE A 297 15.60 44.93 6.13
C ILE A 297 14.88 45.73 7.22
N THR A 298 13.78 45.23 7.77
CA THR A 298 12.90 45.95 8.70
C THR A 298 13.10 45.57 10.16
N ASN A 299 13.85 44.50 10.46
CA ASN A 299 14.13 44.00 11.81
C ASN A 299 12.86 43.75 12.67
N GLU A 300 11.73 43.52 12.01
CA GLU A 300 10.43 43.24 12.61
C GLU A 300 9.96 41.83 12.21
N PRO A 301 9.49 41.00 13.16
CA PRO A 301 9.03 39.65 12.85
C PRO A 301 7.72 39.70 12.06
N VAL A 302 7.76 39.23 10.81
CA VAL A 302 6.55 39.10 9.98
C VAL A 302 5.77 37.86 10.44
N PRO A 303 4.45 37.96 10.70
CA PRO A 303 3.65 36.81 11.08
C PRO A 303 3.67 35.74 9.98
N LEU A 304 3.82 34.48 10.40
CA LEU A 304 3.78 33.33 9.50
C LEU A 304 2.37 33.16 8.93
N VAL A 305 2.22 33.29 7.61
CA VAL A 305 0.98 32.99 6.90
C VAL A 305 1.23 31.82 5.94
N ASP A 306 0.31 30.86 5.93
CA ASP A 306 0.38 29.69 5.05
C ASP A 306 -0.08 30.08 3.63
N SER A 307 0.90 30.35 2.76
CA SER A 307 0.64 30.80 1.39
C SER A 307 -0.16 29.82 0.53
N ASP A 308 -0.14 28.51 0.81
CA ASP A 308 -0.94 27.52 0.05
C ASP A 308 -2.43 27.57 0.46
N ALA A 309 -2.73 27.93 1.71
CA ALA A 309 -4.11 28.09 2.20
C ALA A 309 -4.76 29.35 1.61
N ASP A 310 -4.02 30.47 1.57
CA ASP A 310 -4.51 31.71 0.96
C ASP A 310 -4.69 31.57 -0.55
N ASN A 311 -3.75 30.92 -1.26
CA ASN A 311 -3.86 30.72 -2.71
C ASN A 311 -5.05 29.81 -3.08
N LYS A 312 -5.39 28.82 -2.25
CA LYS A 312 -6.57 27.96 -2.46
C LYS A 312 -7.90 28.57 -2.03
N ALA A 313 -7.88 29.64 -1.24
CA ALA A 313 -9.08 30.38 -0.86
C ALA A 313 -9.45 31.48 -1.87
N LEU A 314 -8.52 31.82 -2.77
CA LEU A 314 -8.68 32.83 -3.82
C LEU A 314 -9.04 32.23 -5.20
N ASP A 315 -8.90 30.91 -5.38
CA ASP A 315 -9.41 30.11 -6.51
C ASP A 315 -10.79 29.51 -6.17
#